data_AF-A0A4R6BIH0-F1
#
_entry.id   AF-A0A4R6BIH0-F1
#
_cell.length_a   1.000
_cell.length_b   1.000
_cell.length_c   1.000
_cell.angle_alpha   90.00
_cell.angle_beta   90.00
_cell.angle_gamma   90.00
#
_symmetry.space_group_name_H-M   'P 1'
#
loop_
_entity.id
_entity.type
_entity.pdbx_description
1 polymer ?
#
loop_
_entity_poly.entity_id
_entity_poly.type
_entity_poly.pdbx_seq_one_letter_code
_entity_poly.pdbx_strand_id
1 'polypeptide(L)' 'MKKERYVKLRVALEERGIKHKEVADLIDVTVGTFSQKINRNKSNFTIDEAAAIAKHLNVTIDELFSD' A
#
# COMPACT_ATOMS: atom_id res chain seq x y z
N MET A 1 -9.17 8.76 -18.50
CA MET A 1 -9.01 8.92 -17.03
C MET A 1 -8.08 7.82 -16.56
N LYS A 2 -6.99 8.12 -15.85
CA LYS A 2 -6.13 7.07 -15.26
C LYS A 2 -6.88 6.47 -14.08
N LYS A 3 -7.20 5.16 -14.12
CA LYS A 3 -7.75 4.45 -12.96
C LYS A 3 -6.71 4.54 -11.85
N GLU A 4 -7.05 5.22 -10.75
CA GLU A 4 -6.17 5.27 -9.58
C GLU A 4 -6.02 3.85 -9.05
N ARG A 5 -4.78 3.38 -8.87
CA ARG A 5 -4.52 2.05 -8.32
C ARG A 5 -4.47 2.13 -6.81
N TYR A 6 -4.78 1.03 -6.14
CA TYR A 6 -4.64 0.89 -4.69
C TYR A 6 -5.43 1.97 -3.92
N VAL A 7 -6.62 2.33 -4.41
CA VAL A 7 -7.47 3.36 -3.79
C VAL A 7 -7.82 2.97 -2.36
N LYS A 8 -8.24 1.72 -2.14
CA LYS A 8 -8.57 1.20 -0.80
C LYS A 8 -7.38 1.30 0.16
N LEU A 9 -6.18 0.94 -0.29
CA LEU A 9 -4.95 1.11 0.50
C LEU A 9 -4.70 2.59 0.84
N ARG A 10 -4.85 3.51 -0.10
CA ARG A 10 -4.63 4.95 0.15
C ARG A 10 -5.61 5.49 1.20
N VAL A 11 -6.90 5.19 1.04
CA VAL A 11 -7.94 5.58 2.01
C VAL A 11 -7.64 5.00 3.39
N ALA A 12 -7.30 3.71 3.44
CA ALA A 12 -6.97 3.02 4.69
C ALA A 12 -5.78 3.64 5.45
N LEU A 13 -4.78 4.16 4.73
CA LEU A 13 -3.63 4.86 5.34
C LEU A 13 -4.00 6.26 5.81
N GLU A 14 -4.78 6.99 5.00
CA GLU A 14 -5.23 8.35 5.33
C GLU A 14 -6.14 8.37 6.56
N GLU A 15 -7.14 7.50 6.63
CA GLU A 15 -8.07 7.40 7.77
C GLU A 15 -7.37 7.06 9.09
N ARG A 16 -6.25 6.34 9.02
CA ARG A 16 -5.45 5.93 10.19
C ARG A 16 -4.28 6.88 10.49
N GLY A 17 -4.07 7.91 9.67
CA GLY A 17 -2.94 8.84 9.81
C GLY A 17 -1.56 8.18 9.62
N ILE A 18 -1.49 7.05 8.91
CA ILE A 18 -0.26 6.27 8.72
C ILE A 18 0.57 6.90 7.60
N LYS A 19 1.83 7.17 7.88
CA LYS A 19 2.73 7.80 6.91
C LYS A 19 3.27 6.75 5.94
N HIS A 20 3.45 7.16 4.68
CA HIS A 20 4.13 6.32 3.67
C HIS A 20 5.50 5.80 4.12
N LYS A 21 6.21 6.57 4.96
CA LYS A 21 7.48 6.13 5.54
C LYS A 21 7.32 4.86 6.38
N GLU A 22 6.31 4.81 7.23
CA GLU A 22 6.07 3.68 8.12
C GLU A 22 5.75 2.41 7.33
N VAL A 23 4.96 2.53 6.26
CA VAL A 23 4.64 1.40 5.39
C VAL A 23 5.84 0.97 4.55
N ALA A 24 6.68 1.91 4.13
CA ALA A 24 7.90 1.62 3.40
C ALA A 24 8.91 0.84 4.28
N ASP A 25 9.10 1.30 5.53
CA ASP A 25 9.93 0.63 6.52
C ASP A 25 9.37 -0.78 6.85
N LEU A 26 8.04 -0.93 6.93
CA LEU A 26 7.36 -2.21 7.18
C LEU A 26 7.66 -3.29 6.12
N ILE A 27 7.76 -2.88 4.86
CA ILE A 27 7.96 -3.81 3.72
C ILE A 27 9.39 -3.79 3.18
N ASP A 28 10.32 -3.20 3.92
CA ASP A 28 11.75 -3.12 3.59
C ASP A 28 12.04 -2.47 2.22
N VAL A 29 11.36 -1.36 1.91
CA VAL A 29 11.61 -0.57 0.70
C VAL A 29 11.82 0.90 1.02
N THR A 30 12.40 1.65 0.07
CA THR A 30 12.49 3.10 0.21
C THR A 30 11.11 3.75 0.09
N VAL A 31 10.92 4.90 0.75
CA VAL A 31 9.69 5.72 0.61
C VAL A 31 9.40 6.08 -0.86
N GLY A 32 10.45 6.28 -1.65
CA GLY A 32 10.35 6.50 -3.09
C GLY A 32 9.76 5.29 -3.81
N THR A 33 10.27 4.09 -3.52
CA THR A 33 9.76 2.82 -4.07
C THR A 33 8.31 2.59 -3.67
N PHE A 34 7.95 2.79 -2.39
CA PHE A 34 6.57 2.69 -1.92
C PHE A 34 5.65 3.66 -2.66
N SER A 35 6.07 4.94 -2.77
CA SER A 35 5.33 5.96 -3.52
C SER A 35 5.15 5.59 -5.00
N GLN A 36 6.15 4.94 -5.60
CA GLN A 36 6.01 4.41 -6.96
C GLN A 36 5.05 3.24 -7.03
N LYS A 37 5.08 2.27 -6.11
CA LYS A 37 4.13 1.14 -6.11
C LYS A 37 2.69 1.62 -5.97
N ILE A 38 2.42 2.48 -4.99
CA ILE A 38 1.06 2.93 -4.69
C ILE A 38 0.50 3.92 -5.73
N ASN A 39 1.33 4.80 -6.31
CA ASN A 39 0.86 5.86 -7.21
C ASN A 39 1.22 5.66 -8.69
N ARG A 40 2.29 4.91 -9.02
CA ARG A 40 2.85 4.83 -10.38
C ARG A 40 2.74 3.42 -10.94
N ASN A 41 2.47 3.31 -12.24
CA ASN A 41 2.36 2.03 -12.96
C ASN A 41 3.72 1.35 -13.25
N LYS A 42 4.70 1.50 -12.34
CA LYS A 42 6.07 1.01 -12.53
C LYS A 42 6.35 -0.31 -11.80
N SER A 43 5.66 -0.58 -10.70
CA SER A 43 5.80 -1.82 -9.94
C SER A 43 4.53 -2.09 -9.13
N ASN A 44 4.27 -3.35 -8.79
CA ASN A 44 3.17 -3.77 -7.94
C ASN A 44 3.68 -4.18 -6.55
N PHE A 45 2.76 -4.29 -5.60
CA PHE A 45 3.02 -4.97 -4.34
C PHE A 45 3.12 -6.48 -4.57
N THR A 46 4.09 -7.14 -3.95
CA THR A 46 4.13 -8.61 -3.88
C THR A 46 3.08 -9.11 -2.90
N ILE A 47 2.79 -10.41 -2.93
CA ILE A 47 1.85 -11.02 -1.96
C ILE A 47 2.36 -10.86 -0.53
N ASP A 48 3.67 -11.04 -0.30
CA ASP A 48 4.28 -10.86 1.02
C ASP A 48 4.18 -9.41 1.52
N GLU A 49 4.47 -8.44 0.65
CA GLU A 49 4.32 -7.01 0.99
C GLU A 49 2.85 -6.67 1.30
N ALA A 50 1.91 -7.17 0.48
CA ALA A 50 0.48 -6.97 0.70
C ALA A 50 0.01 -7.61 2.01
N ALA A 51 0.48 -8.82 2.34
CA ALA A 51 0.18 -9.50 3.59
C ALA A 51 0.73 -8.77 4.80
N ALA A 52 1.97 -8.25 4.73
CA ALA A 52 2.57 -7.46 5.80
C ALA A 52 1.77 -6.19 6.09
N ILE A 53 1.36 -5.48 5.04
CA ILE A 53 0.53 -4.26 5.16
C ILE A 53 -0.84 -4.61 5.74
N ALA A 54 -1.53 -5.63 5.22
CA ALA A 54 -2.84 -6.05 5.72
C ALA A 54 -2.79 -6.43 7.20
N LYS A 55 -1.76 -7.18 7.61
CA LYS A 55 -1.51 -7.54 9.01
C LYS A 55 -1.28 -6.32 9.89
N HIS A 56 -0.50 -5.34 9.42
CA HIS A 56 -0.24 -4.11 10.17
C HIS A 56 -1.50 -3.25 10.34
N LEU A 57 -2.37 -3.22 9.31
CA LEU A 57 -3.63 -2.48 9.32
C LEU A 57 -4.81 -3.23 9.98
N ASN A 58 -4.57 -4.47 10.42
CA ASN A 58 -5.56 -5.39 10.98
C ASN A 58 -6.80 -5.57 10.08
N VAL A 59 -6.55 -5.78 8.78
CA VAL A 59 -7.56 -6.03 7.74
C VAL A 59 -7.11 -7.20 6.86
N THR A 60 -7.98 -7.64 5.96
CA THR A 60 -7.64 -8.64 4.95
C THR A 60 -6.92 -8.03 3.75
N ILE A 61 -6.18 -8.85 3.00
CA ILE A 61 -5.53 -8.42 1.75
C ILE A 61 -6.60 -7.99 0.73
N ASP A 62 -7.72 -8.70 0.66
CA ASP A 62 -8.82 -8.39 -0.26
C ASP A 62 -9.40 -6.98 -0.02
N GLU A 63 -9.58 -6.61 1.24
CA GLU A 63 -10.04 -5.27 1.63
C GLU A 63 -9.11 -4.14 1.15
N LEU A 64 -7.81 -4.41 0.96
CA LEU A 64 -6.84 -3.39 0.53
C LEU A 64 -6.52 -3.44 -0.97
N PHE A 65 -6.57 -4.63 -1.57
CA PHE A 65 -5.99 -4.90 -2.89
C PHE A 65 -6.98 -5.42 -3.95
N SER A 66 -8.25 -5.66 -3.61
CA SER A 66 -9.26 -6.08 -4.60
C SER A 66 -9.84 -4.88 -5.35
N ASP A 67 -9.24 -4.52 -6.49
CA ASP A 67 -9.65 -3.45 -7.42
C ASP A 67 -9.32 -3.77 -8.90
#